data_AF-A0A7J4ESI6-F1
#
_entry.id   AF-A0A7J4ESI6-F1
#
_cell.length_a   1.000
_cell.length_b   1.000
_cell.length_c   1.000
_cell.angle_alpha   90.00
_cell.angle_beta   90.00
_cell.angle_gamma   90.00
#
_symmetry.space_group_name_H-M   'P 1'
#
loop_
_entity.id
_entity.type
_entity.pdbx_description
1 polymer ?
#
loop_
_entity_poly.entity_id
_entity_poly.type
_entity_poly.pdbx_seq_one_letter_code
_entity_poly.pdbx_strand_id
1 'polypeptide(L)'
;MKMLKLSRSDKALSLLVEYVVIAGILTVFMFFIMTQLNSLLIDTPAKVAMKNQFDDVGNEIASKLVDIALIAPENGRVRVKLHMPYTVGDYDFKAGFVERNGKYFLELKSERLGKTGYYPLSNIALEVIPQGYTFSLSNIHELTYTAESHLAPTAVALAYPAKVIEGENITFDMTHSTGEGILWYRWDFGNNNSTPHLQYDPSNPETVIRSSSGTSQHSTSIRFG
;
A
#
# COMPACT_ATOMS: atom_id res chain seq x y z
N MET A 1 63.31 -63.13 50.52
CA MET A 1 62.32 -62.83 49.46
C MET A 1 61.71 -61.46 49.78
N LYS A 2 62.10 -60.41 49.04
CA LYS A 2 61.75 -59.01 49.35
C LYS A 2 60.46 -58.67 48.59
N MET A 3 59.34 -58.47 49.29
CA MET A 3 58.11 -57.97 48.66
C MET A 3 58.29 -56.49 48.31
N LEU A 4 58.21 -56.18 47.02
CA LEU A 4 58.04 -54.82 46.52
C LEU A 4 56.61 -54.35 46.86
N LYS A 5 56.46 -53.51 47.88
CA LYS A 5 55.25 -52.72 48.08
C LYS A 5 55.16 -51.68 46.96
N LEU A 6 54.30 -51.92 45.97
CA LEU A 6 53.83 -50.84 45.09
C LEU A 6 52.99 -49.88 45.95
N SER A 7 53.52 -48.69 46.26
CA SER A 7 52.67 -47.63 46.79
C SER A 7 51.72 -47.17 45.68
N ARG A 8 50.43 -47.35 45.92
CA ARG A 8 49.35 -46.88 45.04
C ARG A 8 49.42 -45.35 44.98
N SER A 9 49.74 -44.80 43.81
CA SER A 9 49.85 -43.35 43.59
C SER A 9 48.46 -42.74 43.39
N ASP A 10 47.70 -42.56 44.47
CA ASP A 10 46.33 -42.00 44.42
C ASP A 10 46.31 -40.51 44.02
N LYS A 11 47.44 -39.80 44.19
CA LYS A 11 47.59 -38.39 43.76
C LYS A 11 47.50 -38.23 42.25
N ALA A 12 48.09 -39.15 41.48
CA ALA A 12 48.04 -39.11 40.02
C ALA A 12 46.62 -39.41 39.49
N LEU A 13 45.88 -40.29 40.18
CA LEU A 13 44.49 -40.61 39.86
C LEU A 13 43.56 -39.42 40.16
N SER A 14 43.75 -38.74 41.30
CA SER A 14 42.95 -37.57 41.69
C SER A 14 43.05 -36.42 40.70
N LEU A 15 44.26 -36.12 40.21
CA LEU A 15 44.49 -35.04 39.24
C LEU A 15 43.81 -35.32 37.89
N LEU A 16 43.82 -36.58 37.45
CA LEU A 16 43.22 -37.00 36.19
C LEU A 16 41.69 -36.97 36.28
N VAL A 17 41.12 -37.43 37.39
CA VAL A 17 39.67 -37.34 37.66
C VAL A 17 39.21 -35.90 37.72
N GLU A 18 39.93 -35.02 38.41
CA GLU A 18 39.62 -33.58 38.48
C GLU A 18 39.61 -32.94 37.08
N TYR A 19 40.63 -33.23 36.26
CA TYR A 19 40.69 -32.72 34.89
C TYR A 19 39.51 -33.21 34.03
N VAL A 20 39.15 -34.50 34.12
CA VAL A 20 38.02 -35.06 33.36
C VAL A 20 36.70 -34.44 33.80
N VAL A 21 36.52 -34.21 35.10
CA VAL A 21 35.31 -33.56 35.63
C VAL A 21 35.22 -32.11 35.18
N ILE A 22 36.31 -31.35 35.27
CA ILE A 22 36.34 -29.95 34.82
C ILE A 22 36.09 -29.86 33.31
N ALA A 23 36.75 -30.70 32.51
CA ALA A 23 36.56 -30.73 31.06
C ALA A 23 35.13 -31.14 30.68
N GLY A 24 34.53 -32.09 31.40
CA GLY A 24 33.14 -32.49 31.22
C GLY A 24 32.16 -31.36 31.51
N ILE A 25 32.32 -30.67 32.65
CA ILE A 25 31.51 -29.50 33.00
C ILE A 25 31.67 -28.40 31.95
N LEU A 26 32.91 -28.14 31.51
CA LEU A 26 33.22 -27.09 30.53
C LEU A 26 32.63 -27.41 29.14
N THR A 27 32.57 -28.67 28.75
CA THR A 27 31.95 -29.10 27.49
C THR A 27 30.44 -28.89 27.51
N VAL A 28 29.78 -29.25 28.62
CA VAL A 28 28.34 -29.00 28.81
C VAL A 28 28.07 -27.50 28.81
N PHE A 29 28.90 -26.72 29.51
CA PHE A 29 28.78 -25.27 29.55
C PHE A 29 28.98 -24.63 28.17
N MET A 30 29.97 -25.08 27.40
CA MET A 30 30.19 -24.69 26.01
C MET A 30 28.99 -25.01 25.12
N PHE A 31 28.37 -26.18 25.28
CA PHE A 31 27.18 -26.54 24.53
C PHE A 31 26.02 -25.58 24.81
N PHE A 32 25.74 -25.28 26.09
CA PHE A 32 24.73 -24.30 26.46
C PHE A 32 25.04 -22.89 25.92
N ILE A 33 26.30 -22.45 26.01
CA ILE A 33 26.72 -21.16 25.44
C ILE A 33 26.49 -21.14 23.93
N MET A 34 26.89 -22.19 23.21
CA MET A 34 26.77 -22.22 21.75
C MET A 34 25.31 -22.15 21.30
N THR A 35 24.39 -22.81 22.02
CA THR A 35 22.95 -22.69 21.72
C THR A 35 22.42 -21.27 21.91
N GLN A 36 22.91 -20.52 22.90
CA GLN A 36 22.51 -19.14 23.15
C GLN A 36 23.16 -18.16 22.15
N LEU A 37 24.45 -18.34 21.87
CA LEU A 37 25.21 -17.51 20.95
C LEU A 37 24.76 -17.67 19.50
N ASN A 38 24.15 -18.80 19.13
CA ASN A 38 23.61 -19.01 17.79
C ASN A 38 22.69 -17.85 17.33
N SER A 39 21.77 -17.43 18.20
CA SER A 39 20.86 -16.30 17.91
C SER A 39 21.58 -14.95 17.72
N LEU A 40 22.69 -14.75 18.41
CA LEU A 40 23.48 -13.51 18.35
C LEU A 40 24.42 -13.51 17.15
N LEU A 41 25.00 -14.65 16.80
CA LEU A 41 26.02 -14.77 15.75
C LEU A 41 25.42 -15.05 14.37
N ILE A 42 24.26 -15.70 14.29
CA ILE A 42 23.64 -16.10 13.00
C ILE A 42 22.42 -15.22 12.69
N ASP A 43 21.40 -15.23 13.55
CA ASP A 43 20.12 -14.57 13.23
C ASP A 43 20.23 -13.05 13.19
N THR A 44 21.04 -12.46 14.07
CA THR A 44 21.15 -10.99 14.17
C THR A 44 21.80 -10.38 12.92
N PRO A 45 22.97 -10.86 12.44
CA PRO A 45 23.53 -10.40 11.18
C PRO A 45 22.61 -10.68 9.99
N ALA A 46 21.97 -11.85 9.94
CA ALA A 46 21.03 -12.20 8.88
C ALA A 46 19.84 -11.22 8.81
N LYS A 47 19.29 -10.80 9.95
CA LYS A 47 18.20 -9.81 10.02
C LYS A 47 18.62 -8.43 9.51
N VAL A 48 19.87 -8.04 9.72
CA VAL A 48 20.41 -6.76 9.23
C VAL A 48 20.64 -6.81 7.72
N ALA A 49 21.27 -7.88 7.24
CA ALA A 49 21.49 -8.09 5.80
C ALA A 49 20.16 -8.16 5.03
N MET A 50 19.20 -8.92 5.56
CA MET A 50 17.88 -9.05 4.96
C MET A 50 17.10 -7.74 4.99
N LYS A 51 17.29 -6.89 5.99
CA LYS A 51 16.68 -5.55 5.98
C LYS A 51 17.13 -4.76 4.75
N ASN A 52 18.43 -4.68 4.49
CA ASN A 52 18.94 -3.90 3.36
C ASN A 52 18.45 -4.48 2.03
N GLN A 53 18.49 -5.81 1.88
CA GLN A 53 18.01 -6.45 0.67
C GLN A 53 16.48 -6.34 0.49
N PHE A 54 15.69 -6.37 1.57
CA PHE A 54 14.26 -6.05 1.49
C PHE A 54 14.04 -4.61 1.07
N ASP A 55 14.86 -3.67 1.55
CA ASP A 55 14.76 -2.28 1.14
C ASP A 55 15.03 -2.13 -0.37
N ASP A 56 16.00 -2.86 -0.93
CA ASP A 56 16.28 -2.88 -2.37
C ASP A 56 15.11 -3.48 -3.18
N VAL A 57 14.66 -4.69 -2.82
CA VAL A 57 13.57 -5.40 -3.52
C VAL A 57 12.25 -4.64 -3.40
N GLY A 58 11.95 -4.14 -2.20
CA GLY A 58 10.73 -3.41 -1.91
C GLY A 58 10.64 -2.11 -2.71
N ASN A 59 11.75 -1.36 -2.80
CA ASN A 59 11.82 -0.14 -3.60
C ASN A 59 11.72 -0.45 -5.11
N GLU A 60 12.35 -1.52 -5.60
CA GLU A 60 12.24 -1.92 -7.01
C GLU A 60 10.79 -2.25 -7.38
N ILE A 61 10.11 -3.08 -6.58
CA ILE A 61 8.71 -3.45 -6.81
C ILE A 61 7.81 -2.22 -6.71
N ALA A 62 7.99 -1.38 -5.69
CA ALA A 62 7.19 -0.17 -5.49
C ALA A 62 7.32 0.79 -6.68
N SER A 63 8.54 1.03 -7.17
CA SER A 63 8.77 1.88 -8.35
C SER A 63 8.05 1.33 -9.58
N LYS A 64 8.16 0.03 -9.86
CA LYS A 64 7.48 -0.58 -11.01
C LYS A 64 5.97 -0.47 -10.90
N LEU A 65 5.41 -0.63 -9.70
CA LEU A 65 3.97 -0.48 -9.48
C LEU A 65 3.50 0.97 -9.74
N VAL A 66 4.28 1.96 -9.31
CA VAL A 66 3.98 3.38 -9.59
C VAL A 66 4.05 3.66 -11.10
N ASP A 67 5.10 3.18 -11.78
CA ASP A 67 5.27 3.38 -13.22
C ASP A 67 4.11 2.76 -14.02
N ILE A 68 3.69 1.55 -13.67
CA ILE A 68 2.58 0.86 -14.36
C ILE A 68 1.25 1.52 -14.02
N ALA A 69 1.07 2.04 -12.81
CA ALA A 69 -0.14 2.76 -12.43
C ALA A 69 -0.34 4.06 -13.22
N LEU A 70 0.73 4.75 -13.59
CA LEU A 70 0.65 5.96 -14.43
C LEU A 70 0.15 5.68 -15.85
N ILE A 71 0.32 4.45 -16.34
CA ILE A 71 -0.14 4.02 -17.67
C ILE A 71 -1.31 3.04 -17.59
N ALA A 72 -1.87 2.83 -16.39
CA ALA A 72 -3.01 1.96 -16.20
C ALA A 72 -4.22 2.54 -16.93
N PRO A 73 -5.11 1.68 -17.49
CA PRO A 73 -6.36 2.16 -18.03
C PRO A 73 -7.18 2.84 -16.94
N GLU A 74 -7.98 3.84 -17.31
CA GLU A 74 -8.86 4.58 -16.40
C GLU A 74 -9.78 3.64 -15.61
N ASN A 75 -10.27 2.59 -16.26
CA ASN A 75 -11.08 1.56 -15.61
C ASN A 75 -10.59 0.17 -16.02
N GLY A 76 -10.36 -0.70 -15.03
CA GLY A 76 -10.11 -2.11 -15.26
C GLY A 76 -9.05 -2.73 -14.37
N ARG A 77 -8.69 -3.98 -14.71
CA ARG A 77 -7.76 -4.80 -13.93
C ARG A 77 -6.40 -4.90 -14.61
N VAL A 78 -5.36 -4.50 -13.90
CA VAL A 78 -3.97 -4.64 -14.34
C VAL A 78 -3.31 -5.80 -13.63
N ARG A 79 -2.56 -6.62 -14.38
CA ARG A 79 -1.71 -7.69 -13.84
C ARG A 79 -0.25 -7.33 -14.10
N VAL A 80 0.53 -7.31 -13.04
CA VAL A 80 1.94 -6.94 -13.08
C VAL A 80 2.80 -8.16 -12.81
N LYS A 81 3.75 -8.42 -13.72
CA LYS A 81 4.81 -9.39 -13.48
C LYS A 81 5.97 -8.71 -12.76
N LEU A 82 6.36 -9.29 -11.64
CA LEU A 82 7.44 -8.77 -10.81
C LEU A 82 8.69 -9.61 -10.98
N HIS A 83 9.84 -8.96 -10.88
CA HIS A 83 11.09 -9.66 -10.67
C HIS A 83 11.31 -9.77 -9.17
N MET A 84 11.44 -10.99 -8.65
CA MET A 84 11.78 -11.22 -7.25
C MET A 84 12.89 -12.27 -7.19
N PRO A 85 13.89 -12.10 -6.32
CA PRO A 85 14.84 -13.16 -6.05
C PRO A 85 14.15 -14.32 -5.32
N TYR A 86 14.68 -15.53 -5.49
CA TYR A 86 14.18 -16.73 -4.81
C TYR A 86 14.38 -16.66 -3.29
N THR A 87 15.43 -15.97 -2.83
CA THR A 87 15.77 -15.85 -1.41
C THR A 87 16.41 -14.51 -1.10
N VAL A 88 16.24 -14.05 0.14
CA VAL A 88 16.90 -12.88 0.70
C VAL A 88 17.49 -13.30 2.05
N GLY A 89 18.80 -13.08 2.23
CA GLY A 89 19.53 -13.56 3.42
C GLY A 89 19.40 -15.08 3.64
N ASP A 90 19.33 -15.87 2.57
CA ASP A 90 19.06 -17.33 2.55
C ASP A 90 17.66 -17.75 3.04
N TYR A 91 16.75 -16.79 3.22
CA TYR A 91 15.36 -17.06 3.59
C TYR A 91 14.42 -16.76 2.44
N ASP A 92 13.40 -17.60 2.33
CA ASP A 92 12.22 -17.31 1.56
C ASP A 92 11.40 -16.18 2.22
N PHE A 93 10.70 -15.47 1.36
CA PHE A 93 9.82 -14.37 1.75
C PHE A 93 8.59 -14.32 0.85
N LYS A 94 7.56 -13.63 1.35
CA LYS A 94 6.36 -13.29 0.61
C LYS A 94 6.27 -11.78 0.40
N ALA A 95 5.69 -11.40 -0.73
CA ALA A 95 5.34 -10.03 -1.06
C ALA A 95 3.82 -9.93 -1.19
N GLY A 96 3.22 -8.89 -0.62
CA GLY A 96 1.78 -8.65 -0.73
C GLY A 96 1.39 -7.25 -0.34
N PHE A 97 0.13 -6.89 -0.52
CA PHE A 97 -0.37 -5.57 -0.14
C PHE A 97 -1.03 -5.59 1.23
N VAL A 98 -0.81 -4.52 1.99
CA VAL A 98 -1.50 -4.28 3.25
C VAL A 98 -1.94 -2.82 3.32
N GLU A 99 -3.18 -2.61 3.74
CA GLU A 99 -3.69 -1.29 4.04
C GLU A 99 -3.43 -0.94 5.51
N ARG A 100 -2.86 0.23 5.75
CA ARG A 100 -2.69 0.79 7.10
C ARG A 100 -3.01 2.27 7.09
N ASN A 101 -3.96 2.69 7.92
CA ASN A 101 -4.38 4.09 8.06
C ASN A 101 -4.77 4.75 6.72
N GLY A 102 -5.52 4.03 5.86
CA GLY A 102 -5.96 4.53 4.56
C GLY A 102 -4.83 4.65 3.51
N LYS A 103 -3.66 4.07 3.78
CA LYS A 103 -2.52 4.02 2.85
C LYS A 103 -2.14 2.58 2.55
N TYR A 104 -1.85 2.30 1.29
CA TYR A 104 -1.38 1.00 0.84
C TYR A 104 0.13 0.90 0.94
N PHE A 105 0.59 -0.23 1.48
CA PHE A 105 1.99 -0.60 1.58
C PHE A 105 2.20 -1.93 0.89
N LEU A 106 3.36 -2.07 0.23
CA LEU A 106 3.90 -3.38 -0.10
C LEU A 106 4.56 -3.95 1.17
N GLU A 107 4.07 -5.08 1.64
CA GLU A 107 4.64 -5.85 2.72
C GLU A 107 5.58 -6.93 2.14
N LEU A 108 6.84 -6.91 2.57
CA LEU A 108 7.76 -8.04 2.39
C LEU A 108 7.94 -8.74 3.74
N LYS A 109 7.64 -10.04 3.81
CA LYS A 109 7.70 -10.80 5.07
C LYS A 109 8.43 -12.12 4.89
N SER A 110 9.46 -12.35 5.71
CA SER A 110 10.04 -13.68 5.92
C SER A 110 9.50 -14.25 7.23
N GLU A 111 8.83 -15.40 7.14
CA GLU A 111 8.22 -16.06 8.30
C GLU A 111 9.28 -16.78 9.14
N ARG A 112 10.28 -17.39 8.50
CA ARG A 112 11.36 -18.12 9.17
C ARG A 112 12.21 -17.24 10.07
N LEU A 113 12.59 -16.06 9.59
CA LEU A 113 13.42 -15.12 10.36
C LEU A 113 12.58 -14.09 11.15
N GLY A 114 11.26 -14.13 11.01
CA GLY A 114 10.32 -13.26 11.74
C GLY A 114 10.51 -11.77 11.43
N LYS A 115 10.78 -11.43 10.17
CA LYS A 115 11.11 -10.07 9.75
C LYS A 115 10.15 -9.58 8.67
N THR A 116 9.67 -8.36 8.85
CA THR A 116 8.75 -7.70 7.93
C THR A 116 9.29 -6.32 7.56
N GLY A 117 9.18 -5.95 6.28
CA GLY A 117 9.39 -4.61 5.75
C GLY A 117 8.09 -4.07 5.15
N TYR A 118 7.88 -2.75 5.27
CA TYR A 118 6.73 -2.05 4.68
C TYR A 118 7.26 -0.95 3.78
N TYR A 119 6.84 -0.99 2.52
CA TYR A 119 7.28 -0.07 1.48
C TYR A 119 6.09 0.76 1.02
N PRO A 120 6.10 2.07 1.28
CA PRO A 120 4.96 2.91 0.94
C PRO A 120 4.82 2.98 -0.58
N LEU A 121 3.60 2.79 -1.06
CA LEU A 121 3.26 2.93 -2.47
C LEU A 121 2.80 4.38 -2.76
N SER A 122 3.50 5.35 -2.17
CA SER A 122 3.09 6.76 -2.17
C SER A 122 2.73 7.25 -3.57
N ASN A 123 1.52 7.79 -3.72
CA ASN A 123 1.01 8.40 -4.96
C ASN A 123 0.85 7.46 -6.17
N ILE A 124 0.60 6.16 -5.97
CA ILE A 124 -0.14 5.43 -7.02
C ILE A 124 -1.41 6.26 -7.31
N ALA A 125 -1.51 6.75 -8.54
CA ALA A 125 -2.42 7.81 -8.96
C ALA A 125 -3.85 7.54 -8.46
N LEU A 126 -4.25 8.32 -7.45
CA LEU A 126 -5.51 8.47 -6.68
C LEU A 126 -6.57 7.35 -6.55
N GLU A 127 -6.54 6.25 -7.30
CA GLU A 127 -7.74 5.42 -7.55
C GLU A 127 -7.42 3.93 -7.78
N VAL A 128 -6.18 3.51 -7.50
CA VAL A 128 -5.78 2.12 -7.65
C VAL A 128 -5.92 1.38 -6.31
N ILE A 129 -6.70 0.29 -6.32
CA ILE A 129 -6.86 -0.62 -5.19
C ILE A 129 -5.98 -1.85 -5.42
N PRO A 130 -4.78 -1.94 -4.81
CA PRO A 130 -3.87 -3.06 -4.99
C PRO A 130 -4.31 -4.28 -4.18
N GLN A 131 -4.19 -5.48 -4.77
CA GLN A 131 -4.63 -6.73 -4.16
C GLN A 131 -3.70 -7.92 -4.48
N GLY A 132 -3.70 -8.90 -3.59
CA GLY A 132 -3.00 -10.17 -3.76
C GLY A 132 -1.64 -10.25 -3.07
N TYR A 133 -1.02 -11.41 -3.24
CA TYR A 133 0.29 -11.76 -2.69
C TYR A 133 0.99 -12.76 -3.61
N THR A 134 2.32 -12.83 -3.50
CA THR A 134 3.15 -13.81 -4.19
C THR A 134 4.30 -14.25 -3.29
N PHE A 135 4.81 -15.46 -3.51
CA PHE A 135 5.96 -16.01 -2.80
C PHE A 135 7.21 -15.95 -3.68
N SER A 136 8.35 -15.71 -3.05
CA SER A 136 9.68 -15.75 -3.68
C SER A 136 10.03 -17.09 -4.34
N LEU A 137 9.51 -18.20 -3.82
CA LEU A 137 9.71 -19.55 -4.39
C LEU A 137 8.73 -19.89 -5.53
N SER A 138 7.81 -18.99 -5.88
CA SER A 138 6.90 -19.20 -7.01
C SER A 138 7.64 -19.04 -8.34
N ASN A 139 7.32 -19.86 -9.35
CA ASN A 139 7.88 -19.69 -10.70
C ASN A 139 7.36 -18.41 -11.39
N ILE A 140 6.21 -17.90 -10.95
CA ILE A 140 5.59 -16.70 -11.49
C ILE A 140 5.26 -15.78 -10.33
N HIS A 141 5.71 -14.53 -10.43
CA HIS A 141 5.43 -13.48 -9.46
C HIS A 141 4.49 -12.47 -10.09
N GLU A 142 3.21 -12.52 -9.69
CA GLU A 142 2.20 -11.60 -10.19
C GLU A 142 1.48 -10.91 -9.04
N LEU A 143 1.29 -9.59 -9.17
CA LEU A 143 0.42 -8.79 -8.34
C LEU A 143 -0.65 -8.13 -9.21
N THR A 144 -1.82 -7.90 -8.65
CA THR A 144 -2.98 -7.38 -9.39
C THR A 144 -3.50 -6.12 -8.72
N TYR A 145 -4.03 -5.19 -9.49
CA TYR A 145 -4.77 -4.06 -8.95
C TYR A 145 -5.91 -3.67 -9.88
N THR A 146 -6.88 -2.96 -9.32
CA THR A 146 -7.99 -2.35 -10.05
C THR A 146 -7.82 -0.85 -10.03
N ALA A 147 -7.93 -0.20 -11.19
CA ALA A 147 -8.04 1.25 -11.30
C ALA A 147 -9.52 1.62 -11.52
N GLU A 148 -10.03 2.58 -10.76
CA GLU A 148 -11.41 3.08 -10.90
C GLU A 148 -11.40 4.60 -11.03
N SER A 149 -11.56 5.12 -12.25
CA SER A 149 -11.56 6.57 -12.46
C SER A 149 -12.92 7.22 -12.24
N HIS A 150 -12.97 8.18 -11.32
CA HIS A 150 -14.17 8.96 -11.05
C HIS A 150 -14.12 10.28 -11.83
N LEU A 151 -15.10 10.52 -12.70
CA LEU A 151 -15.16 11.78 -13.45
C LEU A 151 -15.75 12.87 -12.56
N ALA A 152 -14.90 13.81 -12.13
CA ALA A 152 -15.35 15.01 -11.43
C ALA A 152 -16.38 15.79 -12.29
N PRO A 153 -17.47 16.30 -11.70
CA PRO A 153 -18.51 16.95 -12.46
C PRO A 153 -18.04 18.29 -13.02
N THR A 154 -18.29 18.53 -14.30
CA THR A 154 -18.00 19.78 -15.01
C THR A 154 -19.29 20.55 -15.22
N ALA A 155 -19.38 21.74 -14.61
CA ALA A 155 -20.59 22.55 -14.65
C ALA A 155 -20.57 23.51 -15.84
N VAL A 156 -21.58 23.43 -16.69
CA VAL A 156 -21.78 24.35 -17.82
C VAL A 156 -23.12 25.04 -17.63
N ALA A 157 -23.11 26.36 -17.60
CA ALA A 157 -24.30 27.18 -17.54
C ALA A 157 -24.38 28.07 -18.79
N LEU A 158 -25.47 27.91 -19.52
CA LEU A 158 -25.82 28.72 -20.69
C LEU A 158 -27.09 29.52 -20.38
N ALA A 159 -27.18 30.73 -20.92
CA ALA A 159 -28.34 31.59 -20.74
C ALA A 159 -28.76 32.20 -22.09
N TYR A 160 -30.04 32.11 -22.41
CA TYR A 160 -30.61 32.61 -23.67
C TYR A 160 -31.94 33.35 -23.43
N PRO A 161 -32.14 34.55 -24.03
CA PRO A 161 -31.16 35.32 -24.79
C PRO A 161 -30.09 35.97 -23.89
N ALA A 162 -28.91 36.25 -24.44
CA ALA A 162 -27.78 36.84 -23.67
C ALA A 162 -28.00 38.32 -23.27
N LYS A 163 -29.00 38.97 -23.86
CA LYS A 163 -29.43 40.33 -23.53
C LYS A 163 -30.94 40.31 -23.41
N VAL A 164 -31.43 40.86 -22.30
CA VAL A 164 -32.83 40.75 -21.87
C VAL A 164 -33.21 42.10 -21.30
N ILE A 165 -34.40 42.59 -21.65
CA ILE A 165 -34.99 43.79 -21.06
C ILE A 165 -35.78 43.38 -19.81
N GLU A 166 -35.88 44.25 -18.82
CA GLU A 166 -36.65 43.98 -17.61
C GLU A 166 -38.08 43.50 -17.95
N GLY A 167 -38.47 42.36 -17.38
CA GLY A 167 -39.75 41.71 -17.66
C GLY A 167 -39.75 40.65 -18.77
N GLU A 168 -38.68 40.50 -19.55
CA GLU A 168 -38.52 39.42 -20.53
C GLU A 168 -38.02 38.13 -19.86
N ASN A 169 -38.44 36.96 -20.37
CA ASN A 169 -38.01 35.67 -19.83
C ASN A 169 -36.60 35.28 -20.32
N ILE A 170 -35.77 34.82 -19.40
CA ILE A 170 -34.45 34.22 -19.64
C ILE A 170 -34.54 32.71 -19.41
N THR A 171 -34.03 31.93 -20.34
CA THR A 171 -33.86 30.49 -20.17
C THR A 171 -32.43 30.18 -19.75
N PHE A 172 -32.29 29.43 -18.66
CA PHE A 172 -31.03 28.87 -18.19
C PHE A 172 -30.97 27.38 -18.54
N ASP A 173 -29.88 27.00 -19.18
CA ASP A 173 -29.63 25.66 -19.70
C ASP A 173 -28.30 25.14 -19.15
N MET A 174 -28.33 23.93 -18.60
CA MET A 174 -27.17 23.22 -18.05
C MET A 174 -27.00 21.82 -18.63
N THR A 175 -27.71 21.50 -19.71
CA THR A 175 -27.68 20.19 -20.40
C THR A 175 -26.28 19.78 -20.88
N HIS A 176 -25.37 20.75 -20.99
CA HIS A 176 -23.97 20.52 -21.37
C HIS A 176 -23.06 20.22 -20.17
N SER A 177 -23.60 20.20 -18.95
CA SER A 177 -22.84 19.79 -17.78
C SER A 177 -22.64 18.27 -17.79
N THR A 178 -21.45 17.82 -17.40
CA THR A 178 -21.05 16.41 -17.39
C THR A 178 -20.60 15.97 -16.00
N GLY A 179 -20.56 14.67 -15.75
CA GLY A 179 -20.08 14.07 -14.51
C GLY A 179 -20.56 12.64 -14.37
N GLU A 180 -20.06 11.94 -13.36
CA GLU A 180 -20.45 10.56 -13.08
C GLU A 180 -21.72 10.48 -12.21
N GLY A 181 -22.68 9.65 -12.62
CA GLY A 181 -23.89 9.36 -11.85
C GLY A 181 -24.89 10.52 -11.75
N ILE A 182 -25.76 10.46 -10.74
CA ILE A 182 -26.75 11.51 -10.47
C ILE A 182 -26.04 12.67 -9.77
N LEU A 183 -26.01 13.83 -10.43
CA LEU A 183 -25.44 15.06 -9.91
C LEU A 183 -26.49 15.87 -9.17
N TRP A 184 -26.07 16.60 -8.13
CA TRP A 184 -26.92 17.56 -7.44
C TRP A 184 -26.51 18.97 -7.82
N TYR A 185 -27.44 19.75 -8.37
CA TYR A 185 -27.19 21.11 -8.82
C TYR A 185 -28.10 22.11 -8.13
N ARG A 186 -27.65 23.36 -8.13
CA ARG A 186 -28.46 24.53 -7.74
C ARG A 186 -28.11 25.71 -8.65
N TRP A 187 -29.14 26.47 -9.00
CA TRP A 187 -28.99 27.78 -9.62
C TRP A 187 -28.99 28.88 -8.57
N ASP A 188 -28.02 29.79 -8.67
CA ASP A 188 -27.98 31.03 -7.90
C ASP A 188 -28.03 32.21 -8.88
N PHE A 189 -29.10 32.99 -8.80
CA PHE A 189 -29.34 34.10 -9.72
C PHE A 189 -28.73 35.42 -9.22
N GLY A 190 -28.06 35.43 -8.07
CA GLY A 190 -27.36 36.61 -7.53
C GLY A 190 -28.27 37.68 -6.93
N ASN A 191 -29.58 37.44 -6.83
CA ASN A 191 -30.60 38.35 -6.27
C ASN A 191 -31.20 37.82 -4.95
N ASN A 192 -30.42 37.07 -4.17
CA ASN A 192 -30.85 36.30 -2.99
C ASN A 192 -31.94 35.24 -3.28
N ASN A 193 -32.27 35.00 -4.55
CA ASN A 193 -33.11 33.89 -4.98
C ASN A 193 -32.22 32.77 -5.54
N SER A 194 -32.43 31.56 -5.06
CA SER A 194 -31.74 30.37 -5.54
C SER A 194 -32.69 29.19 -5.55
N THR A 195 -32.44 28.22 -6.43
CA THR A 195 -33.23 26.99 -6.44
C THR A 195 -32.81 26.09 -5.27
N PRO A 196 -33.69 25.21 -4.78
CA PRO A 196 -33.24 24.07 -3.96
C PRO A 196 -32.23 23.22 -4.75
N HIS A 197 -31.52 22.33 -4.05
CA HIS A 197 -30.73 21.29 -4.69
C HIS A 197 -31.66 20.35 -5.47
N LEU A 198 -31.36 20.17 -6.74
CA LEU A 198 -32.13 19.35 -7.67
C LEU A 198 -31.21 18.29 -8.27
N GLN A 199 -31.78 17.15 -8.65
CA GLN A 199 -31.04 16.06 -9.28
C GLN A 199 -30.96 16.27 -10.79
N TYR A 200 -29.81 15.97 -11.36
CA TYR A 200 -29.52 16.00 -12.77
C TYR A 200 -28.77 14.73 -13.15
N ASP A 201 -29.25 14.06 -14.20
CA ASP A 201 -28.57 12.91 -14.78
C ASP A 201 -27.94 13.35 -16.12
N PRO A 202 -26.60 13.51 -16.19
CA PRO A 202 -25.91 13.87 -17.43
C PRO A 202 -26.10 12.87 -18.57
N SER A 203 -26.46 11.61 -18.26
CA SER A 203 -26.74 10.59 -19.27
C SER A 203 -28.15 10.69 -19.87
N ASN A 204 -29.03 11.48 -19.24
CA ASN A 204 -30.37 11.77 -19.71
C ASN A 204 -30.74 13.25 -19.51
N PRO A 205 -30.19 14.17 -20.32
CA PRO A 205 -30.24 15.61 -20.08
C PRO A 205 -31.61 16.27 -20.29
N GLU A 206 -32.65 15.55 -20.72
CA GLU A 206 -33.94 16.13 -21.15
C GLU A 206 -34.77 16.81 -20.03
N THR A 207 -34.28 16.91 -18.80
CA THR A 207 -35.11 17.32 -17.63
C THR A 207 -34.80 18.68 -16.99
N VAL A 208 -33.86 19.48 -17.52
CA VAL A 208 -33.31 20.63 -16.76
C VAL A 208 -33.27 21.98 -17.50
N ILE A 209 -34.29 22.28 -18.30
CA ILE A 209 -34.50 23.66 -18.79
C ILE A 209 -35.31 24.44 -17.76
N ARG A 210 -34.87 25.65 -17.39
CA ARG A 210 -35.61 26.56 -16.49
C ARG A 210 -35.73 27.95 -17.10
N SER A 211 -36.91 28.54 -16.99
CA SER A 211 -37.19 29.93 -17.41
C SER A 211 -37.46 30.81 -16.18
N SER A 212 -36.86 32.00 -16.14
CA SER A 212 -37.12 33.03 -15.12
C SER A 212 -37.39 34.38 -15.77
N SER A 213 -38.26 35.20 -15.19
CA SER A 213 -38.49 36.59 -15.63
C SER A 213 -37.29 37.47 -15.25
N GLY A 214 -36.76 38.20 -16.22
CA GLY A 214 -35.55 39.03 -16.09
C GLY A 214 -35.74 40.20 -15.14
N THR A 215 -34.92 40.25 -14.10
CA THR A 215 -34.68 41.42 -13.26
C THR A 215 -33.20 41.84 -13.44
N SER A 216 -32.94 43.15 -13.42
CA SER A 216 -31.69 43.74 -13.95
C SER A 216 -30.40 43.10 -13.42
N GLN A 217 -29.42 42.92 -14.31
CA GLN A 217 -27.98 42.68 -14.06
C GLN A 217 -27.61 41.95 -12.76
N HIS A 218 -27.73 40.63 -12.74
CA HIS A 218 -27.05 39.82 -11.73
C HIS A 218 -26.30 38.65 -12.35
N SER A 219 -25.12 38.35 -11.78
CA SER A 219 -24.28 37.21 -12.16
C SER A 219 -24.98 35.91 -11.74
N THR A 220 -25.27 35.04 -12.70
CA THR A 220 -25.84 33.71 -12.42
C THR A 220 -24.73 32.68 -12.38
N SER A 221 -24.78 31.78 -11.38
CA SER A 221 -23.84 30.67 -11.27
C SER A 221 -24.56 29.36 -10.98
N ILE A 222 -23.99 28.27 -11.49
CA ILE A 222 -24.37 26.90 -11.14
C ILE A 222 -23.27 26.30 -10.27
N ARG A 223 -23.66 25.55 -9.24
CA ARG A 223 -22.72 24.79 -8.40
C ARG A 223 -23.21 23.36 -8.26
N PHE A 224 -22.28 22.42 -8.35
CA PHE A 224 -22.48 21.06 -7.90
C PHE A 224 -22.22 20.98 -6.40
N GLY A 225 -23.09 20.26 -5.69
CA GLY A 225 -23.02 20.02 -4.25
C GLY A 225 -22.82 18.55 -3.92
#